data_AF-A0A8T4Y042-F1
#
_entry.id   AF-A0A8T4Y042-F1
#
_cell.length_a   1.000
_cell.length_b   1.000
_cell.length_c   1.000
_cell.angle_alpha   90.00
_cell.angle_beta   90.00
_cell.angle_gamma   90.00
#
_symmetry.space_group_name_H-M   'P 1'
#
loop_
_entity.id
_entity.type
_entity.pdbx_description
1 polymer ?
#
loop_
_entity_poly.entity_id
_entity_poly.type
_entity_poly.pdbx_seq_one_letter_code
_entity_poly.pdbx_strand_id
1 'polypeptide(L)'
;MIDLLQNIGFVIIGYLLGMAFAGSFIGRKYMGTVDIMLHKLFRRKTTLAQYLYWRYFCGIEKPPKPEGIKRVDEAIRLFNSLIEQVEKIIGKIHV
;
A
#
# COMPACT_ATOMS: atom_id res chain seq x y z
N MET A 1 -11.53 3.64 48.00
CA MET A 1 -11.39 2.21 47.60
C MET A 1 -12.15 1.93 46.31
N ILE A 2 -13.40 2.41 46.18
CA ILE A 2 -14.21 2.30 44.96
C ILE A 2 -13.60 3.09 43.78
N ASP A 3 -13.06 4.28 44.01
CA ASP A 3 -12.44 5.09 42.94
C ASP A 3 -11.17 4.45 42.34
N LEU A 4 -10.39 3.77 43.19
CA LEU A 4 -9.20 3.03 42.75
C LEU A 4 -9.60 1.86 41.85
N LEU A 5 -10.68 1.15 42.21
CA LEU A 5 -11.19 0.03 41.43
C LEU A 5 -11.76 0.49 40.08
N GLN A 6 -12.45 1.64 40.03
CA GLN A 6 -12.92 2.23 38.78
C GLN A 6 -11.75 2.64 37.88
N ASN A 7 -10.72 3.30 38.40
CA ASN A 7 -9.55 3.69 37.62
C ASN A 7 -8.81 2.48 37.03
N ILE A 8 -8.62 1.42 37.82
CA ILE A 8 -8.03 0.16 37.32
C ILE A 8 -8.90 -0.44 36.21
N GLY A 9 -10.23 -0.43 36.38
CA GLY A 9 -11.18 -0.90 35.36
C GLY A 9 -11.07 -0.12 34.04
N PHE A 10 -11.02 1.21 34.08
CA PHE A 10 -10.87 2.04 32.88
C PHE A 10 -9.53 1.79 32.16
N VAL A 11 -8.44 1.60 32.91
CA VAL A 11 -7.13 1.30 32.34
C VAL A 11 -7.14 -0.05 31.62
N ILE A 12 -7.74 -1.08 32.23
CA ILE A 12 -7.82 -2.42 31.61
C ILE A 12 -8.68 -2.36 30.33
N ILE A 13 -9.83 -1.69 30.38
CA ILE A 13 -10.71 -1.56 29.21
C ILE A 13 -9.98 -0.78 28.09
N GLY A 14 -9.31 0.33 28.42
CA GLY A 14 -8.54 1.11 27.45
C GLY A 14 -7.40 0.30 26.81
N TYR A 15 -6.70 -0.52 27.60
CA TYR A 15 -5.65 -1.41 27.12
C TYR A 15 -6.20 -2.50 26.18
N LEU A 16 -7.31 -3.15 26.55
CA LEU A 16 -7.97 -4.15 25.71
C LEU A 16 -8.50 -3.54 24.41
N LEU A 17 -9.06 -2.33 24.48
CA LEU A 17 -9.47 -1.59 23.29
C LEU A 17 -8.27 -1.33 22.37
N GLY A 18 -7.17 -0.81 22.92
CA GLY A 18 -5.93 -0.54 22.18
C GLY A 18 -5.37 -1.78 21.50
N MET A 19 -5.34 -2.91 22.21
CA MET A 19 -4.94 -4.23 21.67
C MET A 19 -5.87 -4.71 20.54
N ALA A 20 -7.18 -4.56 20.69
CA ALA A 20 -8.15 -4.94 19.67
C ALA A 20 -8.02 -4.09 18.39
N PHE A 21 -7.80 -2.79 18.54
CA PHE A 21 -7.52 -1.90 17.41
C PHE A 21 -6.19 -2.28 16.74
N ALA A 22 -5.10 -2.45 17.50
CA ALA A 22 -3.80 -2.85 16.97
C ALA A 22 -3.88 -4.19 16.21
N GLY A 23 -4.55 -5.18 16.78
CA GLY A 23 -4.83 -6.46 16.15
C GLY A 23 -5.63 -6.33 14.84
N SER A 24 -6.58 -5.40 14.77
CA SER A 24 -7.36 -5.14 13.55
C SER A 24 -6.52 -4.53 12.43
N PHE A 25 -5.58 -3.62 12.74
CA PHE A 25 -4.65 -3.08 11.75
C PHE A 25 -3.64 -4.13 11.26
N ILE A 26 -3.06 -4.91 12.19
CA ILE A 26 -2.13 -5.99 11.85
C ILE A 26 -2.85 -7.06 11.02
N GLY A 27 -4.07 -7.42 11.41
CA GLY A 27 -4.93 -8.37 10.71
C GLY A 27 -5.25 -7.93 9.28
N ARG A 28 -5.56 -6.64 9.05
CA ARG A 28 -5.76 -6.09 7.69
C ARG A 28 -4.51 -6.22 6.81
N LYS A 29 -3.33 -6.00 7.38
CA LYS A 29 -2.06 -6.14 6.66
C LYS A 29 -1.76 -7.60 6.33
N TYR A 30 -2.00 -8.51 7.28
CA TYR A 30 -1.82 -9.95 7.07
C TYR A 30 -2.80 -10.51 6.05
N MET A 31 -4.08 -10.15 6.14
CA MET A 31 -5.12 -10.59 5.22
C MET A 31 -4.82 -10.15 3.79
N GLY A 32 -4.41 -8.89 3.58
CA GLY A 32 -3.97 -8.42 2.26
C GLY A 32 -2.73 -9.14 1.74
N THR A 33 -1.80 -9.53 2.62
CA THR A 33 -0.58 -10.25 2.22
C THR A 33 -0.90 -11.68 1.75
N VAL A 34 -1.77 -12.38 2.49
CA VAL A 34 -2.25 -13.72 2.12
C VAL A 34 -3.05 -13.66 0.82
N ASP A 35 -3.92 -12.67 0.65
CA ASP A 35 -4.72 -12.49 -0.57
C ASP A 35 -3.82 -12.24 -1.80
N ILE A 36 -2.76 -11.43 -1.67
CA ILE A 36 -1.76 -11.25 -2.74
C ILE A 36 -1.01 -12.56 -3.03
N MET A 37 -0.64 -13.33 -2.01
CA MET A 37 0.03 -14.61 -2.18
C MET A 37 -0.85 -15.61 -2.92
N LEU A 38 -2.12 -15.69 -2.54
CA LEU A 38 -3.12 -16.52 -3.19
C LEU A 38 -3.34 -16.07 -4.65
N HIS A 39 -3.43 -14.76 -4.88
CA HIS A 39 -3.58 -14.20 -6.22
C HIS A 39 -2.40 -14.56 -7.14
N LYS A 40 -1.16 -14.55 -6.61
CA LYS A 40 0.02 -15.02 -7.34
C LYS A 40 -0.04 -16.51 -7.64
N LEU A 41 -0.51 -17.34 -6.70
CA LEU A 41 -0.65 -18.78 -6.87
C LEU A 41 -1.65 -19.11 -7.98
N PHE A 42 -2.79 -18.44 -8.00
CA PHE A 42 -3.86 -18.66 -8.98
C PHE A 42 -3.67 -17.94 -10.32
N ARG A 43 -2.56 -17.19 -10.50
CA ARG A 43 -2.26 -16.39 -11.71
C ARG A 43 -3.45 -15.59 -12.22
N ARG A 44 -4.29 -15.07 -11.32
CA ARG A 44 -5.50 -14.35 -11.69
C ARG A 44 -5.11 -12.94 -12.19
N LYS A 45 -5.91 -12.39 -13.11
CA LYS A 45 -5.71 -10.99 -13.55
C LYS A 45 -6.02 -10.06 -12.38
N THR A 46 -5.08 -9.20 -12.06
CA THR A 46 -5.29 -8.19 -11.01
C THR A 46 -6.19 -7.08 -11.55
N THR A 47 -7.32 -6.87 -10.88
CA THR A 47 -8.22 -5.75 -11.21
C THR A 47 -7.77 -4.47 -10.52
N LEU A 48 -8.17 -3.32 -11.07
CA LEU A 48 -7.85 -2.01 -10.49
C LEU A 48 -8.41 -1.88 -9.07
N ALA A 49 -9.62 -2.38 -8.83
CA ALA A 49 -10.26 -2.37 -7.53
C ALA A 49 -9.47 -3.17 -6.47
N GLN A 50 -8.98 -4.37 -6.81
CA GLN A 50 -8.14 -5.17 -5.91
C GLN A 50 -6.82 -4.48 -5.59
N TYR A 51 -6.21 -3.85 -6.59
CA TYR A 51 -4.99 -3.07 -6.40
C TYR A 51 -5.21 -1.88 -5.44
N LEU A 52 -6.30 -1.14 -5.61
CA LEU A 52 -6.66 -0.03 -4.71
C LEU A 52 -6.94 -0.53 -3.28
N TYR A 53 -7.64 -1.67 -3.15
CA TYR A 53 -7.90 -2.31 -1.86
C TYR A 53 -6.59 -2.65 -1.13
N TRP A 54 -5.65 -3.32 -1.80
CA TRP A 54 -4.38 -3.67 -1.17
C TRP A 54 -3.52 -2.45 -0.83
N ARG A 55 -3.50 -1.43 -1.70
CA ARG A 55 -2.68 -0.23 -1.52
C ARG A 55 -3.20 0.68 -0.41
N TYR A 56 -4.51 0.97 -0.41
CA TYR A 56 -5.10 1.96 0.51
C TYR A 56 -5.71 1.33 1.76
N PHE A 57 -6.35 0.16 1.63
CA PHE A 57 -7.08 -0.46 2.73
C PHE A 57 -6.19 -1.40 3.57
N CYS A 58 -5.33 -2.18 2.91
CA CYS A 58 -4.37 -3.07 3.58
C CYS A 58 -3.01 -2.41 3.86
N GLY A 59 -2.76 -1.22 3.32
CA GLY A 59 -1.51 -0.48 3.53
C GLY A 59 -0.26 -1.21 3.00
N ILE A 60 -0.41 -1.99 1.93
CA ILE A 60 0.71 -2.74 1.32
C ILE A 60 1.44 -1.81 0.36
N GLU A 61 2.74 -1.63 0.57
CA GLU A 61 3.56 -0.66 -0.19
C GLU A 61 3.75 -1.03 -1.66
N LYS A 62 3.90 -2.32 -1.96
CA LYS A 62 4.14 -2.82 -3.33
C LYS A 62 3.17 -3.95 -3.71
N PRO A 63 1.86 -3.66 -3.86
CA PRO A 63 0.91 -4.63 -4.34
C PRO A 63 1.10 -4.89 -5.84
N PRO A 64 0.73 -6.07 -6.36
CA PRO A 64 0.86 -6.37 -7.78
C PRO A 64 -0.01 -5.40 -8.59
N LYS A 65 0.62 -4.70 -9.54
CA LYS A 65 -0.06 -3.70 -10.37
C LYS A 65 -0.85 -4.38 -11.50
N PRO A 66 -2.05 -3.88 -11.85
CA PRO A 66 -2.78 -4.33 -13.03
C PRO A 66 -2.01 -3.98 -14.30
N GLU A 67 -2.18 -4.78 -15.37
CA GLU A 67 -1.47 -4.63 -16.64
C GLU A 67 -1.62 -3.23 -17.26
N GLY A 68 -2.81 -2.62 -17.12
CA GLY A 68 -3.07 -1.27 -17.61
C GLY A 68 -2.18 -0.20 -16.95
N ILE A 69 -1.96 -0.28 -15.63
CA ILE A 69 -1.09 0.67 -14.92
C ILE A 69 0.38 0.43 -15.28
N LYS A 70 0.79 -0.83 -15.45
CA LYS A 70 2.17 -1.16 -15.86
C LYS A 70 2.54 -0.52 -17.21
N ARG A 71 1.61 -0.57 -18.19
CA ARG A 71 1.82 0.05 -19.51
C ARG A 71 1.95 1.57 -19.43
N VAL A 72 1.17 2.22 -18.55
CA VAL A 72 1.26 3.68 -18.34
C VAL A 72 2.60 4.05 -17.69
N ASP A 73 3.03 3.32 -16.66
CA ASP A 73 4.33 3.54 -16.01
C ASP A 73 5.51 3.41 -17.01
N GLU A 74 5.41 2.45 -17.94
CA GLU A 74 6.42 2.22 -18.96
C GLU A 74 6.43 3.35 -20.02
N ALA A 75 5.26 3.81 -20.45
CA ALA A 75 5.13 4.96 -21.35
C ALA A 75 5.69 6.24 -20.71
N ILE A 76 5.42 6.49 -19.43
CA ILE A 76 5.96 7.64 -18.69
C ILE A 76 7.49 7.55 -18.60
N ARG A 77 8.04 6.35 -18.34
CA ARG A 77 9.50 6.14 -18.34
C ARG A 77 10.16 6.47 -19.67
N LEU A 78 9.57 6.01 -20.77
CA LEU A 78 10.05 6.30 -22.12
C LEU A 78 9.97 7.79 -22.43
N PHE A 79 8.88 8.44 -22.03
CA PHE A 79 8.69 9.88 -22.21
C PHE A 79 9.74 10.70 -21.43
N ASN A 80 10.00 10.33 -20.17
CA ASN A 80 11.04 10.97 -19.36
C ASN A 80 12.44 10.77 -19.97
N SER A 81 12.74 9.57 -20.46
CA SER A 81 14.01 9.31 -21.14
C SER A 81 14.16 10.14 -22.43
N LEU A 82 13.07 10.37 -23.15
CA LEU A 82 13.08 11.23 -24.34
C LEU A 82 13.31 12.70 -23.97
N ILE A 83 12.64 13.20 -22.94
CA ILE A 83 12.87 14.56 -22.42
C ILE A 83 14.34 14.73 -22.04
N GLU A 84 14.91 13.79 -21.29
CA GLU A 84 16.30 13.87 -20.85
C GLU A 84 17.30 13.86 -22.02
N GLN A 85 17.01 13.10 -23.08
CA GLN A 85 17.80 13.14 -24.31
C GLN A 85 17.67 14.48 -25.04
N VAL A 86 16.47 15.04 -25.13
CA VAL A 86 16.21 16.35 -25.75
C VAL A 86 16.90 17.46 -24.97
N GLU A 87 16.81 17.48 -23.64
CA GLU A 87 17.54 18.42 -22.79
C GLU A 87 19.05 18.33 -23.00
N LYS A 88 19.61 17.11 -23.11
CA LYS A 88 21.02 16.91 -23.43
C LYS A 88 21.42 17.49 -24.79
N ILE A 89 20.55 17.39 -25.79
CA ILE A 89 20.82 17.91 -27.15
C ILE A 89 20.75 19.44 -27.13
N ILE A 90 19.74 20.03 -26.49
CA ILE A 90 19.57 21.48 -26.39
C ILE A 90 20.72 22.11 -25.58
N GLY A 91 21.09 21.50 -24.44
CA GLY A 91 22.23 21.92 -23.63
C GLY A 91 23.57 21.84 -24.36
N LYS A 92 23.67 21.02 -25.41
CA LYS A 92 24.85 20.91 -26.28
C LYS A 92 24.86 21.90 -27.46
N ILE A 93 23.72 22.53 -27.75
CA ILE A 93 23.56 23.54 -28.82
C ILE A 93 23.81 24.96 -28.27
N HIS A 94 23.68 25.17 -26.96
CA HIS A 94 23.91 26.46 -26.28
C HIS A 94 25.36 26.67 -25.78
N VAL A 95 26.28 25.76 -26.11
CA VAL A 95 27.74 25.86 -25.87
C VAL A 95 28.44 25.92 -27.21
#